data_AF-A0A4R2KNT9-F1
#
_entry.id   AF-A0A4R2KNT9-F1
#
_cell.length_a   1.000
_cell.length_b   1.000
_cell.length_c   1.000
_cell.angle_alpha   90.00
_cell.angle_beta   90.00
_cell.angle_gamma   90.00
#
_symmetry.space_group_name_H-M   'P 1'
#
loop_
_entity.id
_entity.type
_entity.pdbx_description
1 polymer ?
#
loop_
_entity_poly.entity_id
_entity_poly.type
_entity_poly.pdbx_seq_one_letter_code
_entity_poly.pdbx_strand_id
1 'polypeptide(L)' 'MSEVVFQKILNVLDREIKWAFETRAQAESQSAINYWSGYYSGLQRALELLLKARHLQTFNRG' A
#
# COMPACT_ATOMS: atom_id res chain seq x y z
N MET A 1 12.25 -2.42 -13.31
CA MET A 1 11.03 -1.59 -13.48
C MET A 1 11.47 -0.16 -13.78
N SER A 2 10.83 0.53 -14.73
CA SER A 2 11.15 1.95 -14.97
C SER A 2 10.69 2.83 -13.79
N GLU A 3 11.34 3.97 -13.61
CA GLU A 3 10.95 4.93 -12.56
C GLU A 3 9.48 5.37 -12.70
N VAL A 4 9.05 5.62 -13.94
CA VAL A 4 7.67 6.03 -14.23
C VAL A 4 6.64 4.99 -13.78
N VAL A 5 6.91 3.70 -14.04
CA VAL A 5 6.00 2.62 -13.61
C VAL A 5 6.00 2.49 -12.09
N PHE A 6 7.17 2.60 -11.46
CA PHE A 6 7.28 2.54 -10.00
C PHE A 6 6.49 3.65 -9.31
N GLN A 7 6.62 4.90 -9.77
CA GLN A 7 5.87 6.04 -9.23
C GLN A 7 4.36 5.89 -9.44
N LYS A 8 3.91 5.35 -10.58
CA LYS A 8 2.49 5.06 -10.81
C LYS A 8 1.94 4.05 -9.80
N ILE A 9 2.69 2.98 -9.51
CA ILE A 9 2.29 1.98 -8.52
C ILE A 9 2.24 2.59 -7.12
N LEU A 10 3.24 3.41 -6.74
CA LEU A 10 3.24 4.11 -5.46
C LEU A 10 2.02 5.01 -5.29
N ASN A 11 1.67 5.80 -6.31
CA ASN A 11 0.51 6.69 -6.26
C ASN A 11 -0.80 5.92 -6.13
N VAL A 12 -0.94 4.78 -6.80
CA VAL A 12 -2.12 3.92 -6.65
C VAL A 12 -2.19 3.35 -5.24
N LEU A 13 -1.09 2.80 -4.71
CA LEU A 13 -1.06 2.26 -3.35
C LEU A 13 -1.38 3.31 -2.29
N ASP A 14 -0.82 4.52 -2.40
CA ASP A 14 -1.10 5.62 -1.47
C ASP A 14 -2.59 6.00 -1.47
N ARG A 15 -3.20 6.09 -2.66
CA ARG A 15 -4.64 6.37 -2.79
C ARG A 15 -5.50 5.27 -2.17
N GLU A 16 -5.18 4.01 -2.44
CA GLU A 16 -5.91 2.86 -1.90
C GLU A 16 -5.77 2.77 -0.37
N ILE A 17 -4.57 3.04 0.17
CA ILE A 17 -4.33 3.04 1.62
C ILE A 17 -5.19 4.12 2.31
N LYS A 18 -5.20 5.34 1.77
CA LYS A 18 -6.03 6.44 2.29
C LYS A 18 -7.51 6.08 2.24
N TRP A 19 -7.98 5.57 1.09
CA TRP A 19 -9.37 5.16 0.93
C TRP A 19 -9.77 4.04 1.90
N ALA A 20 -8.94 3.01 2.06
CA ALA A 20 -9.21 1.93 3.01
C ALA A 20 -9.28 2.42 4.46
N PHE A 21 -8.40 3.36 4.84
CA PHE A 21 -8.41 3.97 6.16
C PHE A 21 -9.68 4.79 6.42
N GLU A 22 -10.06 5.64 5.47
CA GLU A 22 -11.29 6.46 5.56
C GLU A 22 -12.54 5.58 5.59
N THR A 23 -12.60 4.54 4.75
CA THR A 23 -13.73 3.62 4.69
C THR A 23 -13.87 2.81 5.98
N ARG A 24 -12.74 2.39 6.58
CA ARG A 24 -12.74 1.75 7.91
C ARG A 24 -13.35 2.67 8.96
N ALA A 25 -13.02 3.96 8.94
CA ALA A 25 -13.51 4.92 9.93
C ALA A 25 -15.03 5.16 9.83
N GLN A 26 -15.60 4.96 8.64
CA GLN A 26 -17.04 5.10 8.36
C GLN A 26 -17.82 3.78 8.48
N ALA A 27 -17.15 2.66 8.78
CA ALA A 27 -17.78 1.36 8.81
C ALA A 27 -18.68 1.20 10.06
N GLU A 28 -19.95 0.88 9.85
CA GLU A 28 -20.96 0.78 10.92
C GLU A 28 -20.96 -0.58 11.64
N SER A 29 -20.34 -1.61 11.05
CA SER A 29 -20.32 -2.96 11.61
C SER A 29 -18.90 -3.43 11.96
N GLN A 30 -18.79 -4.21 13.03
CA GLN A 30 -17.50 -4.80 13.43
C GLN A 30 -16.91 -5.69 12.33
N SER A 31 -17.75 -6.39 11.57
CA SER A 31 -17.31 -7.20 10.42
C SER A 31 -16.65 -6.34 9.35
N ALA A 32 -17.27 -5.22 8.98
CA ALA A 32 -16.70 -4.27 8.02
C ALA A 32 -15.41 -3.62 8.55
N ILE A 33 -15.38 -3.22 9.82
CA ILE A 33 -14.16 -2.69 10.46
C ILE A 33 -13.02 -3.71 10.37
N ASN A 34 -13.27 -4.97 10.68
CA ASN A 34 -12.27 -6.03 10.64
C ASN A 34 -11.76 -6.28 9.21
N TYR A 35 -12.68 -6.32 8.24
CA TYR A 35 -12.33 -6.44 6.82
C TYR A 35 -11.40 -5.31 6.37
N TRP A 36 -11.81 -4.06 6.59
CA TRP A 36 -11.01 -2.90 6.18
C TRP A 36 -9.69 -2.78 6.93
N SER A 37 -9.65 -3.22 8.20
CA SER A 37 -8.39 -3.30 8.97
C SER A 37 -7.40 -4.28 8.34
N GLY A 38 -7.88 -5.47 7.92
CA GLY A 38 -7.06 -6.46 7.22
C GLY A 38 -6.61 -5.95 5.85
N TYR A 39 -7.52 -5.37 5.08
CA TYR A 39 -7.23 -4.80 3.76
C TYR A 39 -6.17 -3.68 3.84
N TYR A 40 -6.38 -2.70 4.74
CA TYR A 40 -5.42 -1.62 5.00
C TYR A 40 -4.03 -2.15 5.38
N SER A 41 -3.98 -3.12 6.31
CA SER A 41 -2.71 -3.71 6.75
C SER A 41 -1.98 -4.44 5.60
N GLY A 42 -2.74 -5.13 4.74
CA GLY A 42 -2.21 -5.77 3.53
C GLY A 42 -1.61 -4.78 2.54
N LEU A 43 -2.27 -3.64 2.31
CA LEU A 43 -1.76 -2.57 1.45
C LEU A 43 -0.48 -1.93 2.00
N GLN A 44 -0.44 -1.65 3.31
CA GLN A 44 0.79 -1.16 3.96
C GLN A 44 1.95 -2.14 3.78
N ARG A 45 1.68 -3.44 3.95
CA ARG A 45 2.71 -4.47 3.75
C ARG A 45 3.18 -4.54 2.29
N ALA A 46 2.28 -4.42 1.33
CA ALA A 46 2.63 -4.38 -0.09
C ALA A 46 3.53 -3.17 -0.41
N LEU A 47 3.22 -1.99 0.15
CA LEU A 47 4.05 -0.79 0.01
C LEU A 47 5.46 -1.00 0.58
N GLU A 48 5.57 -1.53 1.79
CA GLU A 48 6.88 -1.84 2.39
C GLU A 48 7.72 -2.78 1.51
N LEU A 49 7.11 -3.85 1.00
CA LEU A 49 7.80 -4.82 0.14
C LEU A 49 8.24 -4.21 -1.18
N LEU A 50 7.40 -3.35 -1.77
CA LEU A 50 7.72 -2.63 -3.00
C LEU A 50 8.92 -1.68 -2.79
N LEU A 51 8.93 -0.91 -1.70
CA LEU A 51 10.03 -0.01 -1.36
C LEU A 51 11.32 -0.80 -1.09
N LYS A 52 11.26 -1.89 -0.33
CA LYS A 52 12.41 -2.78 -0.09
C LYS A 52 12.98 -3.35 -1.40
N ALA A 53 12.11 -3.81 -2.30
CA ALA A 53 12.54 -4.31 -3.60
C ALA A 53 13.26 -3.24 -4.43
N ARG A 54 12.79 -1.98 -4.37
CA ARG A 54 13.44 -0.84 -5.03
C ARG A 54 14.82 -0.51 -4.43
N HIS A 55 14.93 -0.52 -3.11
CA HIS A 55 16.22 -0.32 -2.43
C HIS A 55 17.24 -1.40 -2.79
N LEU A 56 16.85 -2.68 -2.81
CA LEU A 56 17.74 -3.76 -3.22
C LEU A 56 18.21 -3.63 -4.68
N GLN A 57 17.31 -3.21 -5.60
CA GLN A 57 17.68 -2.98 -7.00
C GLN A 57 18.65 -1.81 -7.18
N THR A 58 18.59 -0.79 -6.33
CA THR A 58 19.49 0.37 -6.40
C THR A 58 20.84 0.07 -5.78
N PHE A 59 20.87 -0.69 -4.66
CA PHE A 59 22.11 -1.16 -4.05
C PHE A 59 22.92 -2.08 -4.98
N ASN A 60 22.27 -3.03 -5.68
CA ASN A 60 22.95 -3.95 -6.61
C ASN A 60 23.43 -3.30 -7.92
N ARG A 61 23.22 -2.00 -8.11
CA ARG A 61 23.66 -1.24 -9.29
C ARG A 61 24.77 -0.22 -8.98
N GLY A 62 25.18 -0.13 -7.71
CA GLY A 62 26.30 0.70 -7.24
C GLY A 62 27.62 -0.06 -7.22
#